data_AF-A0A2V7Z9U8-F1
#
_entry.id   AF-A0A2V7Z9U8-F1
#
_cell.length_a   1.000
_cell.length_b   1.000
_cell.length_c   1.000
_cell.angle_alpha   90.00
_cell.angle_beta   90.00
_cell.angle_gamma   90.00
#
_symmetry.space_group_name_H-M   'P 1'
#
loop_
_entity.id
_entity.type
_entity.pdbx_description
1 polymer ?
#
loop_
_entity_poly.entity_id
_entity_poly.type
_entity_poly.pdbx_seq_one_letter_code
_entity_poly.pdbx_strand_id
1 'polypeptide(L)' 'MGPVWRLIRGQKDVCHRCGREIVDFPAVGRVVDFQFRPVEKYCWDCYRYIQPFVDEIASEAQDPYQPVTKPAIP' A
#
# COMPACT_ATOMS: atom_id res chain seq x y z
N MET A 1 13.88 -11.34 1.66
CA MET A 1 12.48 -10.87 1.78
C MET A 1 12.44 -9.42 1.34
N GLY A 2 11.74 -9.13 0.23
CA GLY A 2 11.61 -7.78 -0.30
C GLY A 2 10.69 -6.88 0.53
N PRO A 3 10.57 -5.59 0.16
CA PRO A 3 9.59 -4.70 0.79
C PRO A 3 8.17 -5.20 0.56
N VAL A 4 7.33 -5.13 1.59
CA VAL A 4 5.93 -5.58 1.58
C VAL A 4 5.01 -4.37 1.76
N TRP A 5 3.94 -4.33 0.99
CA TRP A 5 2.88 -3.33 1.12
C TRP A 5 1.77 -3.82 2.03
N ARG A 6 1.28 -2.94 2.91
CA ARG A 6 0.14 -3.22 3.78
C ARG A 6 -0.70 -1.98 4.01
N LEU A 7 -2.03 -2.16 4.02
CA LEU A 7 -2.95 -1.12 4.47
C LEU A 7 -3.01 -1.12 6.00
N ILE A 8 -2.61 -0.01 6.62
CA ILE A 8 -2.74 0.23 8.06
C ILE A 8 -4.09 0.90 8.29
N ARG A 9 -4.91 0.34 9.18
CA ARG A 9 -6.26 0.84 9.49
C ARG A 9 -6.36 1.33 10.94
N GLY A 10 -7.21 2.31 11.18
CA GLY A 10 -7.52 2.87 12.50
C GLY A 10 -6.39 3.71 13.11
N GLN A 11 -5.37 4.08 12.32
CA GLN A 11 -4.24 4.89 12.78
C GLN A 11 -4.16 6.19 11.99
N LYS A 12 -3.75 7.26 12.69
CA LYS A 12 -3.40 8.55 12.10
C LYS A 12 -1.89 8.68 11.99
N ASP A 13 -1.42 9.24 10.89
CA ASP A 13 0.00 9.46 10.64
C ASP A 13 0.22 10.60 9.65
N VAL A 14 1.43 10.75 9.14
CA VAL A 14 1.78 11.75 8.13
C VAL A 14 2.32 11.06 6.87
N CYS A 15 1.88 11.52 5.70
CA CYS A 15 2.39 11.07 4.42
C CYS A 15 3.85 11.50 4.26
N HIS A 16 4.76 10.54 4.06
CA HIS A 16 6.19 10.82 3.88
C HIS A 16 6.49 11.66 2.64
N ARG A 17 5.62 11.59 1.61
CA ARG A 17 5.84 12.30 0.35
C ARG A 17 5.34 13.74 0.35
N CYS A 18 4.13 13.98 0.86
CA CYS A 18 3.49 15.30 0.76
C CYS A 18 3.23 15.98 2.10
N GLY A 19 3.61 15.36 3.23
CA GLY A 19 3.48 15.95 4.56
C GLY A 19 2.04 16.09 5.07
N ARG A 20 1.03 15.66 4.31
CA ARG A 20 -0.37 15.70 4.74
C ARG A 20 -0.65 14.65 5.83
N GLU A 21 -1.49 15.00 6.79
CA GLU A 21 -2.06 14.04 7.72
C GLU A 21 -2.88 12.98 6.96
N ILE A 22 -2.77 11.73 7.39
CA ILE A 22 -3.41 10.58 6.77
C ILE A 22 -4.06 9.67 7.80
N VAL A 23 -5.15 9.04 7.40
CA VAL A 23 -5.85 7.98 8.13
C VAL A 23 -6.06 6.84 7.16
N ASP A 24 -5.99 5.61 7.67
CA ASP A 24 -6.20 4.40 6.86
C ASP A 24 -5.32 4.37 5.60
N PHE A 25 -4.02 4.24 5.80
CA PHE A 25 -3.02 4.51 4.77
C PHE A 25 -2.24 3.28 4.31
N PRO A 26 -1.87 3.21 3.02
CA PRO A 26 -0.88 2.25 2.53
C PRO A 26 0.50 2.59 3.08
N ALA A 27 1.18 1.55 3.59
CA ALA A 27 2.56 1.61 4.03
C ALA A 27 3.39 0.51 3.37
N VAL A 28 4.63 0.82 3.05
CA VAL A 28 5.63 -0.15 2.59
C VAL A 28 6.63 -0.38 3.71
N GLY A 29 7.02 -1.62 3.92
CA GLY A 29 7.85 -1.98 5.06
C GLY A 29 8.45 -3.36 4.95
N ARG A 30 8.91 -3.88 6.09
CA ARG A 30 9.49 -5.23 6.20
C ARG A 30 8.73 -6.04 7.25
N VAL A 31 8.74 -7.36 7.12
CA VAL A 31 8.26 -8.26 8.18
C VAL A 31 9.48 -8.76 8.95
N VAL A 32 9.52 -8.47 10.25
CA VAL A 32 10.59 -8.89 11.18
C VAL A 32 9.90 -9.56 12.36
N ASP A 33 10.33 -10.76 12.74
CA ASP A 33 9.72 -11.54 13.82
C ASP A 33 8.19 -11.68 13.69
N PHE A 34 7.72 -11.98 12.47
CA PHE A 34 6.30 -12.08 12.12
C PHE A 34 5.50 -10.77 12.31
N GLN A 35 6.16 -9.64 12.55
CA GLN A 35 5.54 -8.33 12.72
C GLN A 35 5.87 -7.40 11.55
N PHE A 36 4.84 -6.72 11.03
CA PHE A 36 5.03 -5.71 9.99
C PHE A 36 5.58 -4.41 10.58
N ARG A 37 6.73 -3.97 10.08
CA ARG A 37 7.39 -2.71 10.44
C ARG A 37 7.29 -1.74 9.25
N PRO A 38 6.42 -0.73 9.31
CA PRO A 38 6.31 0.26 8.23
C PRO A 38 7.59 1.10 8.15
N VAL A 39 8.12 1.26 6.93
CA VAL A 39 9.29 2.10 6.63
C VAL A 39 8.84 3.41 6.00
N GLU A 40 7.90 3.34 5.04
CA GLU A 40 7.28 4.52 4.44
C GLU A 40 5.76 4.40 4.44
N LYS A 41 5.09 5.54 4.47
CA LYS A 41 3.64 5.69 4.63
C LYS A 41 3.17 6.78 3.68
N TYR A 42 2.09 6.53 2.94
CA TYR A 42 1.63 7.44 1.90
C TYR A 42 0.13 7.69 2.00
N CYS A 43 -0.29 8.92 1.65
CA CYS A 43 -1.70 9.16 1.35
C CYS A 43 -2.10 8.41 0.08
N TRP A 44 -3.40 8.17 -0.09
CA TRP A 44 -3.93 7.50 -1.27
C TRP A 44 -3.58 8.19 -2.59
N ASP A 45 -3.51 9.52 -2.60
CA ASP A 45 -3.08 10.28 -3.78
C ASP A 45 -1.64 9.93 -4.15
N CYS A 46 -0.70 10.06 -3.19
CA CYS A 46 0.71 9.77 -3.41
C CYS A 46 0.96 8.29 -3.72
N TYR A 47 0.21 7.39 -3.09
CA TYR A 47 0.28 5.95 -3.34
C TYR A 47 -0.06 5.62 -4.80
N ARG A 48 -1.12 6.18 -5.36
CA ARG A 48 -1.50 5.95 -6.77
C ARG A 48 -0.42 6.35 -7.77
N TYR A 49 0.39 7.35 -7.45
CA TYR A 49 1.53 7.76 -8.28
C TYR A 49 2.74 6.84 -8.14
N ILE A 50 2.86 6.10 -7.04
CA ILE A 50 3.98 5.18 -6.76
C ILE A 50 3.65 3.76 -7.23
N GLN A 51 2.38 3.35 -7.12
CA GLN A 51 1.89 2.03 -7.52
C GLN A 51 2.21 1.61 -8.98
N PRO A 52 2.24 2.50 -10.00
CA PRO A 52 2.64 2.08 -11.36
C PRO A 52 4.06 1.51 -11.46
N PHE A 53 4.96 1.80 -10.51
CA PHE A 53 6.31 1.24 -10.48
C PHE A 53 6.42 -0.09 -9.72
N VAL A 54 5.37 -0.51 -9.01
CA VAL A 54 5.38 -1.74 -8.19
C VAL A 54 4.86 -2.94 -8.98
N ASP A 55 3.90 -2.73 -9.89
CA ASP A 55 3.40 -3.80 -10.78
C ASP A 55 4.48 -4.27 -11.78
N GLU A 56 5.41 -3.41 -12.19
CA GLU A 56 6.52 -3.78 -13.11
C GLU A 56 7.61 -4.64 -12.45
N ILE A 57 7.75 -4.64 -11.11
CA ILE A 57 8.84 -5.36 -10.40
C ILE A 57 8.39 -6.72 -9.82
N ALA A 58 7.12 -7.08 -9.95
CA ALA A 58 6.58 -8.34 -9.39
C ALA A 58 6.03 -9.31 -10.45
N SER A 59 6.53 -9.28 -11.68
CA SER A 59 6.07 -10.19 -12.74
C SER A 59 6.77 -11.58 -12.73
N GLU A 60 7.07 -12.11 -11.54
CA GLU A 60 7.42 -13.53 -11.31
C GLU A 60 6.56 -14.16 -10.21
N ALA A 61 5.28 -13.78 -10.13
CA ALA A 61 4.29 -14.52 -9.36
C ALA A 61 3.04 -14.75 -10.23
N GLN A 62 2.88 -16.00 -10.67
CA GLN A 62 1.68 -16.54 -11.30
C GLN A 62 0.47 -16.35 -10.38
N ASP A 63 -0.52 -15.54 -10.77
CA ASP A 63 -1.91 -15.90 -11.11
C ASP A 63 -2.77 -14.62 -11.25
N PRO A 64 -3.78 -14.58 -12.13
CA PRO A 64 -4.34 -13.35 -12.66
C PRO A 64 -5.27 -12.63 -11.68
N TYR A 65 -5.08 -11.31 -11.63
CA TYR A 65 -5.93 -10.32 -10.98
C TYR A 65 -7.44 -10.63 -11.14
N GLN A 66 -8.15 -10.74 -10.02
CA GLN A 66 -9.60 -10.53 -10.02
C GLN A 66 -9.89 -9.03 -9.96
N PRO A 67 -10.59 -8.45 -10.95
CA PRO A 67 -11.01 -7.05 -10.89
C PRO A 67 -12.08 -6.88 -9.80
N VAL A 68 -11.79 -6.02 -8.82
CA VAL A 68 -12.78 -5.60 -7.83
C VAL A 68 -13.80 -4.69 -8.53
N THR A 69 -14.97 -5.22 -8.84
CA THR A 69 -16.10 -4.44 -9.35
C THR A 69 -16.65 -3.55 -8.24
N LYS A 70 -16.89 -2.26 -8.57
CA LYS A 70 -17.65 -1.35 -7.71
C LYS A 70 -19.01 -1.98 -7.36
N PRO A 71 -19.53 -1.84 -6.13
CA PRO A 71 -20.89 -2.26 -5.85
C PRO A 71 -21.87 -1.39 -6.64
N ALA A 72 -22.72 -2.03 -7.44
CA ALA A 72 -23.93 -1.40 -7.99
C ALA A 72 -24.94 -1.28 -6.85
N ILE A 73 -25.37 -0.06 -6.56
CA ILE A 73 -26.44 0.22 -5.59
C ILE A 73 -27.78 0.10 -6.34
N PRO A 74 -28.80 -0.57 -5.78
CA PRO A 74 -30.12 -0.73 -6.39
C PRO A 74 -30.90 0.58 -6.52
#